data_AF-A0A355EQH9-F1
#
_entry.id   AF-A0A355EQH9-F1
#
_cell.length_a   1.000
_cell.length_b   1.000
_cell.length_c   1.000
_cell.angle_alpha   90.00
_cell.angle_beta   90.00
_cell.angle_gamma   90.00
#
_symmetry.space_group_name_H-M   'P 1'
#
loop_
_entity.id
_entity.type
_entity.pdbx_description
1 polymer ?
#
loop_
_entity_poly.entity_id
_entity_poly.type
_entity_poly.pdbx_seq_one_letter_code
_entity_poly.pdbx_strand_id
1 'polypeptide(L)'
;PDQVAEYDRKRMTVREVLELQLFVTDESSAIQWLRQQLLRKPQTAGELKPQFMQEIGGWQKNERLLELDELLEQNFLRYDGKGPIPAQIVSWLKQSADLRKMIQEELSAGRANEENGQFSTQSSLLITRSKDRWYVPDPNKASDLEKLRERSLLREFEEYRESSQKRLRVFRLEAVRAGFKKAWQERDYATIIAVARKIPENILQEDPKLLMWYDQALTRSGKEG
;
A
#
# COMPACT_ATOMS: atom_id res chain seq x y z
N PRO A 1 3.72 -28.51 -11.21
CA PRO A 1 3.07 -29.08 -10.00
C PRO A 1 3.52 -28.44 -8.67
N ASP A 2 4.71 -27.83 -8.61
CA ASP A 2 5.26 -27.24 -7.37
C ASP A 2 4.80 -25.81 -7.01
N GLN A 3 4.21 -25.04 -7.92
CA GLN A 3 3.82 -23.65 -7.64
C GLN A 3 2.64 -23.50 -6.67
N VAL A 4 1.73 -24.48 -6.63
CA VAL A 4 0.54 -24.43 -5.76
C VAL A 4 0.94 -24.64 -4.29
N ALA A 5 1.92 -25.52 -4.04
CA ALA A 5 2.38 -25.84 -2.69
C ALA A 5 3.12 -24.66 -2.01
N GLU A 6 3.84 -23.85 -2.80
CA GLU A 6 4.52 -22.66 -2.30
C GLU A 6 3.53 -21.50 -2.04
N TYR A 7 2.49 -21.38 -2.87
CA TYR A 7 1.40 -20.43 -2.66
C TYR A 7 0.63 -20.73 -1.38
N ASP A 8 0.30 -22.01 -1.12
CA ASP A 8 -0.41 -22.42 0.09
C ASP A 8 0.46 -22.31 1.36
N ARG A 9 1.78 -22.56 1.27
CA ARG A 9 2.71 -22.33 2.40
C ARG A 9 2.83 -20.85 2.79
N LYS A 10 2.83 -19.93 1.81
CA LYS A 10 2.80 -18.48 2.07
C LYS A 10 1.45 -18.03 2.64
N ARG A 11 0.33 -18.68 2.28
CA ARG A 11 -1.00 -18.38 2.86
C ARG A 11 -1.12 -18.78 4.33
N MET A 12 -0.49 -19.88 4.76
CA MET A 12 -0.54 -20.33 6.16
C MET A 12 0.19 -19.36 7.10
N THR A 13 1.39 -18.90 6.73
CA THR A 13 2.14 -17.87 7.50
C THR A 13 1.42 -16.51 7.49
N VAL A 14 0.76 -16.16 6.39
CA VAL A 14 -0.05 -14.93 6.31
C VAL A 14 -1.31 -15.00 7.18
N ARG A 15 -1.95 -16.17 7.33
CA ARG A 15 -3.11 -16.36 8.22
C ARG A 15 -2.79 -16.15 9.69
N GLU A 16 -1.64 -16.59 10.17
CA GLU A 16 -1.23 -16.38 11.57
C GLU A 16 -0.91 -14.91 11.86
N VAL A 17 -0.36 -14.17 10.88
CA VAL A 17 -0.13 -12.72 10.99
C VAL A 17 -1.43 -11.90 10.90
N LEU A 18 -2.49 -12.46 10.29
CA LEU A 18 -3.81 -11.83 10.13
C LEU A 18 -4.66 -11.81 11.41
N GLU A 19 -4.29 -12.55 12.45
CA GLU A 19 -5.05 -12.64 13.71
C GLU A 19 -4.60 -11.64 14.79
N LEU A 20 -3.48 -10.94 14.59
CA LEU A 20 -3.11 -9.81 15.45
C LEU A 20 -4.05 -8.64 15.16
N GLN A 21 -4.75 -8.15 16.19
CA GLN A 21 -5.41 -6.86 16.13
C GLN A 21 -4.35 -5.79 15.85
N LEU A 22 -4.31 -5.31 14.60
CA LEU A 22 -3.45 -4.21 14.21
C LEU A 22 -4.09 -2.91 14.70
N PHE A 23 -3.45 -2.25 15.65
CA PHE A 23 -3.78 -0.87 15.96
C PHE A 23 -3.37 0.00 14.78
N VAL A 24 -4.34 0.64 14.13
CA VAL A 24 -4.08 1.59 13.03
C VAL A 24 -3.75 2.95 13.64
N THR A 25 -2.46 3.22 13.76
CA THR A 25 -1.93 4.44 14.41
C THR A 25 -1.16 5.33 13.44
N ASP A 26 -0.75 4.80 12.29
CA ASP A 26 0.07 5.49 11.29
C ASP A 26 -0.20 4.93 9.86
N GLU A 27 0.45 5.50 8.85
CA GLU A 27 0.31 5.05 7.46
C GLU A 27 0.70 3.58 7.27
N SER A 28 1.78 3.13 7.90
CA SER A 28 2.29 1.76 7.75
C SER A 28 1.28 0.74 8.27
N SER A 29 0.75 0.95 9.47
CA SER A 29 -0.28 0.10 10.08
C SER A 29 -1.61 0.17 9.31
N ALA A 30 -1.99 1.33 8.77
CA ALA A 30 -3.16 1.46 7.89
C ALA A 30 -3.03 0.64 6.60
N ILE A 31 -1.87 0.69 5.93
CA ILE A 31 -1.60 -0.10 4.73
C ILE A 31 -1.60 -1.59 5.05
N GLN A 32 -1.03 -1.98 6.19
CA GLN A 32 -1.07 -3.37 6.65
C GLN A 32 -2.52 -3.82 6.88
N TRP A 33 -3.32 -3.04 7.60
CA TRP A 33 -4.74 -3.35 7.81
C TRP A 33 -5.51 -3.47 6.49
N LEU A 34 -5.32 -2.53 5.54
CA LEU A 34 -5.94 -2.61 4.21
C LEU A 34 -5.52 -3.87 3.46
N ARG A 35 -4.23 -4.22 3.51
CA ARG A 35 -3.72 -5.45 2.90
C ARG A 35 -4.40 -6.68 3.52
N GLN A 36 -4.60 -6.70 4.84
CA GLN A 36 -5.32 -7.79 5.50
C GLN A 36 -6.76 -7.92 4.99
N GLN A 37 -7.47 -6.81 4.84
CA GLN A 37 -8.84 -6.81 4.29
C GLN A 37 -8.90 -7.30 2.85
N LEU A 38 -7.95 -6.86 2.01
CA LEU A 38 -7.91 -7.20 0.58
C LEU A 38 -7.40 -8.62 0.30
N LEU A 39 -6.57 -9.19 1.18
CA LEU A 39 -6.16 -10.60 1.12
C LEU A 39 -7.33 -11.55 1.43
N ARG A 40 -8.28 -11.13 2.28
CA ARG A 40 -9.49 -11.92 2.57
C ARG A 40 -10.42 -11.95 1.37
N LYS A 41 -10.69 -10.77 0.79
CA LYS A 41 -11.48 -10.63 -0.43
C LYS A 41 -11.19 -9.28 -1.11
N PRO A 42 -11.25 -9.19 -2.44
CA PRO A 42 -11.28 -7.92 -3.15
C PRO A 42 -12.51 -7.09 -2.75
N GLN A 43 -12.31 -5.82 -2.40
CA GLN A 43 -13.36 -4.94 -1.87
C GLN A 43 -13.39 -3.59 -2.55
N THR A 44 -14.57 -2.97 -2.61
CA THR A 44 -14.70 -1.58 -3.09
C THR A 44 -14.31 -0.59 -1.99
N ALA A 45 -13.95 0.64 -2.38
CA ALA A 45 -13.70 1.71 -1.40
C ALA A 45 -14.94 1.96 -0.51
N GLY A 46 -16.15 1.84 -1.07
CA GLY A 46 -17.39 1.96 -0.30
C GLY A 46 -17.60 0.86 0.74
N GLU A 47 -17.15 -0.38 0.47
CA GLU A 47 -17.17 -1.48 1.42
C GLU A 47 -16.12 -1.30 2.54
N LEU A 48 -14.97 -0.71 2.22
CA LEU A 48 -13.85 -0.50 3.15
C LEU A 48 -14.05 0.73 4.04
N LYS A 49 -14.67 1.80 3.54
CA LYS A 49 -14.75 3.10 4.23
C LYS A 49 -15.34 3.04 5.64
N PRO A 50 -16.48 2.37 5.90
CA PRO A 50 -17.03 2.29 7.25
C PRO A 50 -16.09 1.59 8.24
N GLN A 51 -15.43 0.52 7.79
CA GLN A 51 -14.49 -0.25 8.60
C GLN A 51 -13.22 0.57 8.86
N PHE A 52 -12.70 1.24 7.84
CA PHE A 52 -11.51 2.09 7.98
C PHE A 52 -11.73 3.22 9.00
N MET A 53 -12.89 3.88 8.96
CA MET A 53 -13.23 4.94 9.91
C MET A 53 -13.32 4.45 11.37
N GLN A 54 -13.63 3.18 11.60
CA GLN A 54 -13.66 2.60 12.94
C GLN A 54 -12.24 2.36 13.50
N GLU A 55 -11.28 2.06 12.62
CA GLU A 55 -9.93 1.64 13.00
C GLU A 55 -8.97 2.82 13.22
N ILE A 56 -9.17 3.93 12.51
CA ILE A 56 -8.28 5.12 12.59
C ILE A 56 -8.44 5.96 13.87
N GLY A 57 -9.24 5.52 14.85
CA GLY A 57 -9.46 6.26 16.10
C GLY A 57 -8.20 6.48 16.94
N GLY A 58 -7.16 5.65 16.73
CA GLY A 58 -5.87 5.72 17.41
C GLY A 58 -4.77 6.50 16.66
N TRP A 59 -5.12 7.26 15.62
CA TRP A 59 -4.12 7.93 14.76
C TRP A 59 -3.18 8.86 15.54
N GLN A 60 -1.88 8.76 15.26
CA GLN A 60 -0.86 9.59 15.88
C GLN A 60 -1.05 11.07 15.54
N LYS A 61 -0.95 11.94 16.53
CA LYS A 61 -1.22 13.39 16.38
C LYS A 61 -0.24 14.12 15.46
N ASN A 62 0.97 13.58 15.32
CA ASN A 62 2.05 14.11 14.49
C ASN A 62 2.09 13.50 13.08
N GLU A 63 1.30 12.45 12.83
CA GLU A 63 1.22 11.77 11.54
C GLU A 63 0.14 12.40 10.68
N ARG A 64 0.45 12.71 9.42
CA ARG A 64 -0.54 13.16 8.45
C ARG A 64 -1.55 12.04 8.18
N LEU A 65 -2.82 12.27 8.49
CA LEU A 65 -3.90 11.38 8.10
C LEU A 65 -4.08 11.41 6.58
N LEU A 66 -4.03 10.24 5.95
CA LEU A 66 -4.29 10.06 4.53
C LEU A 66 -5.71 9.53 4.33
N GLU A 67 -6.36 10.01 3.28
CA GLU A 67 -7.67 9.50 2.89
C GLU A 67 -7.57 8.04 2.42
N LEU A 68 -8.64 7.26 2.62
CA LEU A 68 -8.70 5.87 2.21
C LEU A 68 -8.36 5.69 0.71
N ASP A 69 -8.91 6.56 -0.13
CA ASP A 69 -8.68 6.49 -1.57
C ASP A 69 -7.20 6.73 -1.92
N GLU A 70 -6.52 7.64 -1.22
CA GLU A 70 -5.08 7.88 -1.40
C GLU A 70 -4.25 6.64 -1.01
N LEU A 71 -4.56 6.04 0.15
CA LEU A 71 -3.91 4.81 0.60
C LEU A 71 -4.12 3.67 -0.40
N LEU A 72 -5.33 3.54 -0.94
CA LEU A 72 -5.68 2.52 -1.92
C LEU A 72 -4.92 2.71 -3.23
N GLU A 73 -4.96 3.91 -3.80
CA GLU A 73 -4.31 4.27 -5.06
C GLU A 73 -2.78 4.08 -5.02
N GLN A 74 -2.15 4.37 -3.88
CA GLN A 74 -0.70 4.30 -3.76
C GLN A 74 -0.17 2.90 -3.44
N ASN A 75 -1.02 1.96 -3.00
CA ASN A 75 -0.56 0.67 -2.48
C ASN A 75 -1.23 -0.56 -3.10
N PHE A 76 -2.35 -0.40 -3.80
CA PHE A 76 -3.17 -1.50 -4.28
C PHE A 76 -3.59 -1.29 -5.74
N LEU A 77 -4.14 -2.35 -6.35
CA LEU A 77 -4.65 -2.29 -7.72
C LEU A 77 -6.17 -2.28 -7.71
N ARG A 78 -6.77 -1.51 -8.61
CA ARG A 78 -8.22 -1.47 -8.83
C ARG A 78 -8.54 -2.01 -10.22
N TYR A 79 -9.55 -2.88 -10.30
CA TYR A 79 -10.12 -3.25 -11.60
C TYR A 79 -11.12 -2.19 -12.05
N ASP A 80 -10.83 -1.50 -13.16
CA ASP A 80 -11.64 -0.39 -13.68
C ASP A 80 -12.83 -0.85 -14.55
N GLY A 81 -12.99 -2.16 -14.73
CA GLY A 81 -14.02 -2.76 -15.58
C GLY A 81 -13.58 -2.95 -17.04
N LYS A 82 -12.31 -2.69 -17.37
CA LYS A 82 -11.76 -2.87 -18.72
C LYS A 82 -10.75 -4.01 -18.76
N GLY A 83 -10.75 -4.73 -19.86
CA GLY A 83 -9.84 -5.87 -20.07
C GLY A 83 -10.16 -7.06 -19.17
N PRO A 84 -9.22 -8.03 -19.07
CA PRO A 84 -9.43 -9.26 -18.31
C PRO A 84 -9.62 -9.00 -16.81
N ILE A 85 -10.57 -9.70 -16.20
CA ILE A 85 -10.80 -9.66 -14.75
C ILE A 85 -9.58 -10.33 -14.07
N PRO A 86 -8.91 -9.65 -13.12
CA PRO A 86 -7.73 -10.17 -12.43
C PRO A 86 -8.00 -11.48 -11.68
N ALA A 87 -6.99 -12.35 -11.64
CA ALA A 87 -7.10 -13.70 -11.05
C ALA A 87 -7.60 -13.72 -9.60
N GLN A 88 -7.22 -12.74 -8.79
CA GLN A 88 -7.70 -12.62 -7.40
C GLN A 88 -9.20 -12.33 -7.34
N ILE A 89 -9.72 -11.49 -8.24
CA ILE A 89 -11.15 -11.20 -8.34
C ILE A 89 -11.89 -12.42 -8.91
N VAL A 90 -11.35 -13.10 -9.92
CA VAL A 90 -11.93 -14.34 -10.47
C VAL A 90 -12.04 -15.42 -9.41
N SER A 91 -10.97 -15.64 -8.62
CA SER A 91 -10.96 -16.60 -7.52
C SER A 91 -12.05 -16.28 -6.48
N TRP A 92 -12.21 -15.01 -6.13
CA TRP A 92 -13.28 -14.55 -5.25
C TRP A 92 -14.68 -14.76 -5.85
N LEU A 93 -14.91 -14.40 -7.13
CA LEU A 93 -16.19 -14.62 -7.80
C LEU A 93 -16.58 -16.11 -7.78
N LYS A 94 -15.62 -17.00 -8.04
CA LYS A 94 -15.81 -18.46 -8.03
C LYS A 94 -16.20 -19.00 -6.64
N GLN A 95 -16.08 -18.24 -5.55
CA GLN A 95 -16.60 -18.65 -4.23
C GLN A 95 -18.12 -18.65 -4.16
N SER A 96 -18.80 -17.80 -4.95
CA SER A 96 -20.26 -17.81 -5.07
C SER A 96 -20.72 -18.88 -6.06
N ALA A 97 -21.69 -19.71 -5.67
CA ALA A 97 -22.24 -20.75 -6.54
C ALA A 97 -22.87 -20.18 -7.82
N ASP A 98 -23.59 -19.06 -7.71
CA ASP A 98 -24.27 -18.42 -8.85
C ASP A 98 -23.27 -17.84 -9.84
N LEU A 99 -22.29 -17.08 -9.35
CA LEU A 99 -21.26 -16.47 -10.20
C LEU A 99 -20.35 -17.55 -10.82
N ARG A 100 -20.08 -18.64 -10.10
CA ARG A 100 -19.33 -19.79 -10.64
C ARG A 100 -20.06 -20.42 -11.82
N LYS A 101 -21.38 -20.64 -11.73
CA LYS A 101 -22.18 -21.17 -12.84
C LYS A 101 -22.13 -20.24 -14.06
N MET A 102 -22.30 -18.94 -13.85
CA MET A 102 -22.21 -17.95 -14.92
C MET A 102 -20.84 -17.96 -15.62
N ILE A 103 -19.74 -18.04 -14.85
CA ILE A 103 -18.39 -18.15 -15.42
C ILE A 103 -18.26 -19.43 -16.27
N GLN A 104 -18.78 -20.57 -15.79
CA GLN A 104 -18.75 -21.84 -16.53
C GLN A 104 -19.57 -21.80 -17.82
N GLU A 105 -20.75 -21.18 -17.79
CA GLU A 105 -21.61 -20.99 -18.97
C GLU A 105 -20.97 -20.09 -20.03
N GLU A 106 -20.32 -19.02 -19.61
CA GLU A 106 -19.59 -18.13 -20.52
C GLU A 106 -18.41 -18.83 -21.20
N LEU A 107 -17.69 -19.68 -20.45
CA LEU A 107 -16.58 -20.49 -20.97
C LEU A 107 -17.08 -21.58 -21.93
N SER A 108 -18.13 -22.33 -21.56
CA SER A 108 -18.66 -23.42 -22.40
C SER A 108 -19.29 -22.93 -23.69
N ALA A 109 -19.84 -21.72 -23.68
CA ALA A 109 -20.37 -21.07 -24.87
C ALA A 109 -19.30 -20.38 -25.74
N GLY A 110 -18.02 -20.42 -25.35
CA GLY A 110 -16.93 -19.76 -26.09
C GLY A 110 -17.00 -18.23 -26.09
N ARG A 111 -17.76 -17.62 -25.16
CA ARG A 111 -17.91 -16.16 -25.03
C ARG A 111 -16.91 -15.55 -24.05
N ALA A 112 -16.17 -16.38 -23.33
CA ALA A 112 -15.12 -15.97 -22.42
C ALA A 112 -13.86 -16.82 -22.59
N ASN A 113 -12.74 -16.27 -22.15
CA ASN A 113 -11.48 -16.99 -22.03
C ASN A 113 -10.94 -16.89 -20.60
N GLU A 114 -10.21 -17.92 -20.17
CA GLU A 114 -9.46 -17.88 -18.91
C GLU A 114 -8.00 -18.24 -19.19
N GLU A 115 -7.10 -17.27 -18.99
CA GLU A 115 -5.66 -17.43 -19.24
C GLU A 115 -4.88 -16.88 -18.04
N ASN A 116 -3.95 -17.68 -17.52
CA ASN A 116 -3.15 -17.33 -16.33
C ASN A 116 -4.02 -16.90 -15.12
N GLY A 117 -5.21 -17.51 -15.00
CA GLY A 117 -6.21 -17.19 -13.98
C GLY A 117 -6.99 -15.89 -14.20
N GLN A 118 -6.63 -15.09 -15.21
CA GLN A 118 -7.40 -13.92 -15.61
C GLN A 118 -8.56 -14.35 -16.50
N PHE A 119 -9.70 -13.68 -16.38
CA PHE A 119 -10.92 -14.05 -17.07
C PHE A 119 -11.43 -12.91 -17.94
N SER A 120 -11.44 -13.08 -19.27
CA SER A 120 -12.03 -12.08 -20.17
C SER A 120 -13.42 -12.53 -20.59
N THR A 121 -14.40 -11.66 -20.42
CA THR A 121 -15.80 -11.91 -20.76
C THR A 121 -16.42 -10.60 -21.27
N GLN A 122 -17.52 -10.71 -22.02
CA GLN A 122 -18.39 -9.58 -22.36
C GLN A 122 -19.62 -9.49 -21.44
N SER A 123 -19.74 -10.39 -20.45
CA SER A 123 -20.85 -10.40 -19.50
C SER A 123 -20.86 -9.14 -18.63
N SER A 124 -21.84 -8.27 -18.90
CA SER A 124 -22.03 -7.02 -18.14
C SER A 124 -22.19 -7.26 -16.64
N LEU A 125 -22.80 -8.39 -16.24
CA LEU A 125 -23.03 -8.70 -14.83
C LEU A 125 -21.71 -9.05 -14.11
N LEU A 126 -20.86 -9.90 -14.72
CA LEU A 126 -19.57 -10.30 -14.14
C LEU A 126 -18.61 -9.12 -14.09
N ILE A 127 -18.60 -8.27 -15.12
CA ILE A 127 -17.80 -7.03 -15.13
C ILE A 127 -18.29 -6.09 -14.02
N THR A 128 -19.60 -5.83 -13.92
CA THR A 128 -20.17 -4.94 -12.90
C THR A 128 -19.88 -5.44 -11.48
N ARG A 129 -19.93 -6.75 -11.25
CA ARG A 129 -19.59 -7.33 -9.93
C ARG A 129 -18.12 -7.23 -9.56
N SER A 130 -17.25 -7.13 -10.56
CA SER A 130 -15.80 -7.06 -10.39
C SER A 130 -15.26 -5.64 -10.32
N LYS A 131 -15.94 -4.70 -10.98
CA LYS A 131 -15.53 -3.32 -11.13
C LYS A 131 -15.36 -2.62 -9.78
N ASP A 132 -14.40 -1.71 -9.73
CA ASP A 132 -14.06 -0.86 -8.58
C ASP A 132 -13.61 -1.63 -7.33
N ARG A 133 -13.31 -2.93 -7.48
CA ARG A 133 -12.73 -3.75 -6.44
C ARG A 133 -11.22 -3.60 -6.44
N TRP A 134 -10.70 -3.29 -5.25
CA TRP A 134 -9.29 -3.24 -4.94
C TRP A 134 -8.77 -4.64 -4.61
N TYR A 135 -7.51 -4.91 -4.93
CA TYR A 135 -6.84 -6.18 -4.64
C TYR A 135 -5.32 -5.97 -4.48
N VAL A 136 -4.64 -6.95 -3.89
CA VAL A 136 -3.20 -6.84 -3.60
C VAL A 136 -2.40 -7.01 -4.89
N PRO A 137 -1.40 -6.16 -5.18
CA PRO A 137 -0.56 -6.35 -6.36
C PRO A 137 0.27 -7.62 -6.26
N ASP A 138 0.38 -8.34 -7.37
CA ASP A 138 1.37 -9.42 -7.51
C ASP A 138 2.80 -8.82 -7.53
N PRO A 139 3.87 -9.57 -7.18
CA PRO A 139 5.23 -9.04 -7.06
C PRO A 139 5.70 -8.21 -8.27
N ASN A 140 5.32 -8.62 -9.49
CA ASN A 140 5.67 -7.91 -10.72
C ASN A 140 4.99 -6.53 -10.82
N LYS A 141 3.73 -6.41 -10.37
CA LYS A 141 2.97 -5.16 -10.41
C LYS A 141 3.24 -4.26 -9.19
N ALA A 142 3.80 -4.85 -8.12
CA ALA A 142 4.16 -4.12 -6.91
C ALA A 142 5.28 -3.10 -7.18
N SER A 143 6.24 -3.41 -8.06
CA SER A 143 7.36 -2.50 -8.36
C SER A 143 6.90 -1.18 -9.00
N ASP A 144 5.93 -1.22 -9.92
CA ASP A 144 5.45 0.00 -10.58
C ASP A 144 4.63 0.87 -9.64
N LEU A 145 3.83 0.26 -8.75
CA LEU A 145 3.16 0.96 -7.67
C LEU A 145 4.16 1.59 -6.69
N GLU A 146 5.22 0.87 -6.33
CA GLU A 146 6.26 1.37 -5.43
C GLU A 146 6.95 2.60 -6.02
N LYS A 147 7.25 2.61 -7.33
CA LYS A 147 7.81 3.80 -8.01
C LYS A 147 6.86 5.00 -7.99
N LEU A 148 5.56 4.77 -8.24
CA LEU A 148 4.56 5.84 -8.19
C LEU A 148 4.42 6.41 -6.78
N ARG A 149 4.39 5.54 -5.78
CA ARG A 149 4.35 5.91 -4.36
C ARG A 149 5.61 6.67 -3.97
N GLU A 150 6.80 6.16 -4.29
CA GLU A 150 8.08 6.82 -3.99
C GLU A 150 8.12 8.23 -4.61
N ARG A 151 7.64 8.40 -5.84
CA ARG A 151 7.54 9.74 -6.47
C ARG A 151 6.60 10.68 -5.71
N SER A 152 5.46 10.19 -5.21
CA SER A 152 4.54 10.99 -4.40
C SER A 152 5.17 11.38 -3.06
N LEU A 153 5.80 10.43 -2.39
CA LEU A 153 6.50 10.64 -1.11
C LEU A 153 7.64 11.66 -1.23
N LEU A 154 8.43 11.60 -2.31
CA LEU A 154 9.50 12.55 -2.55
C LEU A 154 8.99 13.95 -2.87
N ARG A 155 7.85 14.07 -3.56
CA ARG A 155 7.21 15.37 -3.78
C ARG A 155 6.75 15.99 -2.47
N GLU A 156 6.15 15.20 -1.59
CA GLU A 156 5.73 15.68 -0.26
C GLU A 156 6.93 16.00 0.65
N PHE A 157 8.00 15.22 0.57
CA PHE A 157 9.25 15.53 1.28
C PHE A 157 9.85 16.87 0.86
N GLU A 158 9.75 17.22 -0.43
CA GLU A 158 10.23 18.49 -0.94
C GLU A 158 9.51 19.67 -0.27
N GLU A 159 8.21 19.56 -0.06
CA GLU A 159 7.42 20.57 0.68
C GLU A 159 7.95 20.77 2.11
N TYR A 160 8.41 19.71 2.77
CA TYR A 160 9.00 19.78 4.11
C TYR A 160 10.39 20.42 4.11
N ARG A 161 11.17 20.15 3.06
CA ARG A 161 12.49 20.75 2.84
C ARG A 161 12.37 22.26 2.66
N GLU A 162 11.48 22.69 1.77
CA GLU A 162 11.23 24.10 1.43
C GLU A 162 10.44 24.86 2.51
N SER A 163 9.74 24.16 3.41
CA SER A 163 8.98 24.78 4.49
C SER A 163 9.85 25.71 5.35
N SER A 164 9.38 26.94 5.53
CA SER A 164 9.99 27.94 6.42
C SER A 164 9.70 27.67 7.91
N GLN A 165 8.89 26.65 8.22
CA GLN A 165 8.57 26.28 9.59
C GLN A 165 9.81 25.73 10.30
N LYS A 166 10.07 26.28 11.50
CA LYS A 166 11.15 25.78 12.37
C LYS A 166 10.88 24.37 12.89
N ARG A 167 9.61 23.97 13.00
CA ARG A 167 9.18 22.66 13.51
C ARG A 167 7.93 22.18 12.78
N LEU A 168 7.98 20.97 12.23
CA LEU A 168 6.85 20.28 11.61
C LEU A 168 5.95 19.70 12.71
N ARG A 169 4.68 20.09 12.72
CA ARG A 169 3.71 19.63 13.72
C ARG A 169 2.97 18.38 13.28
N VAL A 170 2.59 18.33 12.01
CA VAL A 170 1.90 17.22 11.36
C VAL A 170 2.60 16.98 10.04
N PHE A 171 3.11 15.79 9.83
CA PHE A 171 3.83 15.40 8.62
C PHE A 171 3.67 13.90 8.39
N ARG A 172 3.90 13.47 7.16
CA ARG A 172 3.85 12.09 6.74
C ARG A 172 5.21 11.46 6.96
N LEU A 173 5.29 10.49 7.87
CA LEU A 173 6.57 9.91 8.27
C LEU A 173 7.24 9.16 7.11
N GLU A 174 6.44 8.49 6.28
CA GLU A 174 6.92 7.80 5.07
C GLU A 174 7.58 8.75 4.06
N ALA A 175 7.11 10.00 3.95
CA ALA A 175 7.71 10.98 3.06
C ALA A 175 9.10 11.40 3.56
N VAL A 176 9.25 11.62 4.86
CA VAL A 176 10.56 11.86 5.49
C VAL A 176 11.49 10.67 5.26
N ARG A 177 11.00 9.44 5.45
CA ARG A 177 11.80 8.23 5.24
C ARG A 177 12.28 8.11 3.79
N ALA A 178 11.41 8.34 2.82
CA ALA A 178 11.76 8.31 1.40
C ALA A 178 12.78 9.42 1.05
N GLY A 179 12.58 10.63 1.57
CA GLY A 179 13.49 11.74 1.39
C GLY A 179 14.88 11.49 1.96
N PHE A 180 14.96 10.97 3.19
CA PHE A 180 16.25 10.66 3.83
C PHE A 180 16.99 9.54 3.10
N LYS A 181 16.28 8.49 2.67
CA LYS A 181 16.85 7.44 1.82
C LYS A 181 17.48 8.01 0.56
N LYS A 182 16.76 8.89 -0.15
CA LYS A 182 17.25 9.51 -1.39
C LYS A 182 18.44 10.44 -1.13
N ALA A 183 18.32 11.35 -0.15
CA ALA A 183 19.38 12.27 0.22
C ALA A 183 20.66 11.52 0.64
N TRP A 184 20.51 10.41 1.37
CA TRP A 184 21.63 9.54 1.73
C TRP A 184 22.33 8.93 0.50
N GLN A 185 21.56 8.42 -0.47
CA GLN A 185 22.11 7.87 -1.72
C GLN A 185 22.85 8.93 -2.54
N GLU A 186 22.37 10.17 -2.51
CA GLU A 186 22.95 11.33 -3.20
C GLU A 186 24.07 12.03 -2.40
N ARG A 187 24.37 11.53 -1.18
CA ARG A 187 25.32 12.14 -0.23
C ARG A 187 24.95 13.56 0.21
N ASP A 188 23.68 13.93 0.11
CA ASP A 188 23.15 15.19 0.62
C ASP A 188 22.84 15.08 2.13
N TYR A 189 23.90 14.99 2.93
CA TYR A 189 23.79 14.91 4.39
C TYR A 189 23.22 16.19 5.00
N ALA A 190 23.44 17.34 4.33
CA ALA A 190 22.94 18.63 4.78
C ALA A 190 21.40 18.67 4.81
N THR A 191 20.74 18.16 3.76
CA THR A 191 19.28 18.05 3.73
C THR A 191 18.74 17.15 4.85
N ILE A 192 19.39 16.00 5.11
CA ILE A 192 18.99 15.09 6.20
C ILE A 192 19.02 15.82 7.55
N ILE A 193 20.12 16.49 7.86
CA ILE A 193 20.29 17.23 9.12
C ILE A 193 19.27 18.38 9.22
N ALA A 194 19.11 19.15 8.13
CA ALA A 194 18.22 20.31 8.11
C ALA A 194 16.77 19.93 8.35
N VAL A 195 16.27 18.87 7.70
CA VAL A 195 14.90 18.39 7.89
C VAL A 195 14.73 17.68 9.23
N ALA A 196 15.69 16.87 9.67
CA ALA A 196 15.65 16.19 10.98
C ALA A 196 15.50 17.19 12.13
N ARG A 197 16.17 18.35 12.07
CA ARG A 197 16.03 19.43 13.07
C ARG A 197 14.64 20.05 13.14
N LYS A 198 13.84 19.93 12.07
CA LYS A 198 12.44 20.38 12.06
C LYS A 198 11.49 19.33 12.68
N ILE A 199 11.93 18.09 12.84
CA ILE A 199 11.12 17.00 13.37
C ILE A 199 11.17 17.02 14.91
N PRO A 200 10.04 16.79 15.61
CA PRO A 200 10.06 16.57 17.05
C PRO A 200 11.03 15.46 17.47
N GLU A 201 11.90 15.74 18.42
CA GLU A 201 12.96 14.81 18.85
C GLU A 201 12.42 13.45 19.30
N ASN A 202 11.29 13.41 19.99
CA ASN A 202 10.64 12.17 20.39
C ASN A 202 10.25 11.29 19.18
N ILE A 203 9.73 11.89 18.12
CA ILE A 203 9.34 11.16 16.90
C ILE A 203 10.58 10.69 16.13
N LEU A 204 11.63 11.52 16.10
CA LEU A 204 12.90 11.14 15.48
C LEU A 204 13.54 9.93 16.19
N GLN A 205 13.49 9.91 17.52
CA GLN A 205 14.05 8.81 18.34
C GLN A 205 13.20 7.53 18.29
N GLU A 206 11.87 7.66 18.19
CA GLU A 206 10.95 6.53 18.05
C GLU A 206 11.08 5.82 16.70
N ASP A 207 11.63 6.48 15.68
CA ASP A 207 11.87 5.91 14.35
C ASP A 207 13.35 5.48 14.16
N PRO A 208 13.67 4.19 14.20
CA PRO A 208 15.04 3.72 14.10
C PRO A 208 15.72 4.08 12.76
N LYS A 209 14.95 4.19 11.67
CA LYS A 209 15.52 4.50 10.34
C LYS A 209 15.88 5.98 10.25
N LEU A 210 15.00 6.86 10.73
CA LEU A 210 15.28 8.29 10.73
C LEU A 210 16.43 8.63 11.67
N LEU A 211 16.45 8.05 12.88
CA LEU A 211 17.54 8.23 13.84
C LEU A 211 18.88 7.77 13.23
N MET A 212 18.90 6.57 12.65
CA MET A 212 20.08 6.03 11.98
C MET A 212 20.61 6.97 10.89
N TRP A 213 19.74 7.46 9.98
CA TRP A 213 20.18 8.36 8.92
C TRP A 213 20.68 9.70 9.46
N TYR A 214 20.04 10.24 10.49
CA TYR A 214 20.45 11.49 11.13
C TYR A 214 21.83 11.37 11.78
N ASP A 215 22.06 10.34 12.60
CA ASP A 215 23.34 10.13 13.28
C ASP A 215 24.50 9.90 12.30
N GLN A 216 24.23 9.13 11.23
CA GLN A 216 25.21 8.89 10.18
C GLN A 216 25.51 10.17 9.38
N ALA A 217 24.50 10.99 9.08
CA ALA A 217 24.67 12.27 8.39
C ALA A 217 25.48 13.27 9.22
N LEU A 218 25.23 13.35 10.54
CA LEU A 218 26.03 14.16 11.47
C LEU A 218 27.49 13.73 11.47
N THR A 219 27.75 12.43 11.58
CA THR A 219 29.10 11.86 11.60
C THR A 219 29.86 12.14 10.30
N ARG A 220 29.18 12.11 9.15
CA ARG A 220 29.78 12.37 7.83
C ARG A 220 30.03 13.86 7.62
N SER A 221 29.07 14.71 7.98
CA SER A 221 29.20 16.17 7.82
C SER A 221 30.28 16.76 8.74
N GLY A 222 30.46 16.19 9.93
CA GLY A 222 31.54 16.59 10.86
C GLY A 222 32.93 16.09 10.48
N LYS A 223 33.06 15.21 9.47
CA LYS A 223 34.35 14.75 8.92
C LYS A 223 34.77 15.51 7.66
N GLU A 224 33.87 16.31 7.07
CA GLU A 224 34.10 17.10 5.86
C GLU A 224 34.37 18.59 6.15
N GLY A 225 34.39 19.00 7.42
CA GLY A 225 34.84 20.31 7.90
C GLY A 225 36.16 20.22 8.66
#